data_AF-A0A7J6WCJ0-F1
#
_entry.id   AF-A0A7J6WCJ0-F1
#
_cell.length_a   1.000
_cell.length_b   1.000
_cell.length_c   1.000
_cell.angle_alpha   90.00
_cell.angle_beta   90.00
_cell.angle_gamma   90.00
#
_symmetry.space_group_name_H-M   'P 1'
#
loop_
_entity.id
_entity.type
_entity.pdbx_description
1 polymer ?
#
loop_
_entity_poly.entity_id
_entity_poly.type
_entity_poly.pdbx_seq_one_letter_code
_entity_poly.pdbx_strand_id
1 'polypeptide(L)'
;DGPAYVRVFLNILRDIFKEETVEYVLALIDEMLTANPKQSKLFHDESLAEEDIYEPFLRLLWKGNWFIQEKSCKILSIVVSLFLLKTTPLEKLPNKLLAKK
;
A
#
# COMPACT_ATOMS: atom_id res chain seq x y z
N ASP A 1 -15.66 7.84 -2.08
CA ASP A 1 -15.07 7.41 -3.37
C ASP A 1 -13.54 7.33 -3.40
N GLY A 2 -12.83 7.25 -2.27
CA GLY A 2 -11.37 7.04 -2.25
C GLY A 2 -10.93 5.59 -2.58
N PRO A 3 -11.48 4.57 -1.88
CA PRO A 3 -11.13 3.16 -2.10
C PRO A 3 -11.48 2.65 -3.51
N ALA A 4 -12.47 3.26 -4.16
CA ALA A 4 -12.84 2.95 -5.54
C ALA A 4 -11.68 3.21 -6.52
N TYR A 5 -10.91 4.30 -6.33
CA TYR A 5 -9.72 4.57 -7.14
C TYR A 5 -8.64 3.51 -6.95
N VAL A 6 -8.42 3.07 -5.70
CA VAL A 6 -7.47 2.00 -5.40
C VAL A 6 -7.88 0.72 -6.13
N ARG A 7 -9.16 0.34 -6.10
CA ARG A 7 -9.66 -0.83 -6.83
C ARG A 7 -9.39 -0.74 -8.33
N VAL A 8 -9.63 0.42 -8.93
CA VAL A 8 -9.36 0.64 -10.36
C VAL A 8 -7.86 0.47 -10.67
N PHE A 9 -6.98 1.04 -9.85
CA PHE A 9 -5.55 0.85 -10.01
C PHE A 9 -5.13 -0.61 -9.91
N LEU A 10 -5.63 -1.34 -8.91
CA LEU A 10 -5.32 -2.77 -8.73
C LEU A 10 -5.81 -3.59 -9.93
N ASN A 11 -7.02 -3.33 -10.43
CA ASN A 11 -7.55 -4.03 -11.61
C ASN A 11 -6.69 -3.76 -12.86
N ILE A 12 -6.28 -2.51 -13.08
CA ILE A 12 -5.38 -2.19 -14.19
C ILE A 12 -4.04 -2.94 -14.04
N LEU A 13 -3.44 -2.93 -12.85
CA LEU A 13 -2.17 -3.62 -12.61
C LEU A 13 -2.28 -5.14 -12.73
N ARG A 14 -3.47 -5.73 -12.54
CA ARG A 14 -3.74 -7.17 -12.72
C ARG A 14 -3.96 -7.55 -14.18
N ASP A 15 -4.79 -6.79 -14.89
CA ASP A 15 -5.32 -7.18 -16.21
C ASP A 15 -4.53 -6.59 -17.38
N ILE A 16 -3.82 -5.47 -17.18
CA ILE A 16 -3.06 -4.79 -18.23
C ILE A 16 -1.58 -5.10 -18.10
N PHE A 17 -0.99 -5.64 -19.18
CA PHE A 17 0.42 -6.01 -19.23
C PHE A 17 1.29 -5.07 -20.06
N LYS A 18 0.67 -4.09 -20.75
CA LYS A 18 1.39 -3.08 -21.52
C LYS A 18 2.26 -2.24 -20.60
N GLU A 19 3.56 -2.22 -20.87
CA GLU A 19 4.58 -1.69 -19.96
C GLU A 19 4.34 -0.22 -19.63
N GLU A 20 4.12 0.62 -20.64
CA GLU A 20 3.95 2.06 -20.45
C GLU A 20 2.68 2.37 -19.63
N THR A 21 1.65 1.54 -19.74
CA THR A 21 0.42 1.69 -18.94
C THR A 21 0.67 1.32 -17.49
N VAL A 22 1.43 0.25 -17.24
CA VAL A 22 1.82 -0.15 -15.89
C VAL A 22 2.71 0.93 -15.25
N GLU A 23 3.69 1.43 -15.97
CA GLU A 23 4.56 2.52 -15.51
C GLU A 23 3.75 3.77 -15.15
N TYR A 24 2.82 4.17 -16.01
CA TYR A 24 1.95 5.31 -15.77
C TYR A 24 1.09 5.15 -14.51
N VAL A 25 0.46 3.99 -14.32
CA VAL A 25 -0.36 3.73 -13.14
C VAL A 25 0.49 3.70 -11.86
N LEU A 26 1.67 3.08 -11.90
CA LEU A 26 2.59 3.09 -10.77
C LEU A 26 3.06 4.50 -10.41
N ALA A 27 3.31 5.36 -11.41
CA ALA A 27 3.63 6.77 -11.18
C ALA A 27 2.47 7.51 -10.51
N LEU A 28 1.22 7.31 -10.95
CA LEU A 28 0.05 7.92 -10.32
C LEU A 28 -0.13 7.49 -8.86
N ILE A 29 0.05 6.20 -8.56
CA ILE A 29 -0.04 5.70 -7.18
C ILE A 29 1.09 6.29 -6.32
N ASP A 30 2.30 6.35 -6.86
CA ASP A 30 3.45 6.92 -6.17
C ASP A 30 3.28 8.41 -5.87
N GLU A 31 2.77 9.19 -6.84
CA GLU A 31 2.44 10.60 -6.65
C GLU A 31 1.36 10.79 -5.58
N MET A 32 0.29 10.00 -5.64
CA MET A 32 -0.80 10.01 -4.66
C MET A 32 -0.28 9.76 -3.23
N LEU A 33 0.57 8.75 -3.05
CA LEU A 33 1.15 8.40 -1.75
C LEU A 33 2.23 9.38 -1.30
N THR A 34 3.01 9.93 -2.22
CA THR A 34 4.04 10.94 -1.92
C THR A 34 3.39 12.26 -1.49
N ALA A 35 2.30 12.67 -2.14
CA ALA A 35 1.55 13.88 -1.79
C ALA A 35 0.91 13.78 -0.40
N ASN A 36 0.41 12.60 -0.02
CA ASN A 36 -0.09 12.36 1.33
C ASN A 36 0.03 10.87 1.71
N PRO A 37 1.05 10.49 2.51
CA PRO A 37 1.26 9.10 2.91
C PRO A 37 0.06 8.48 3.66
N LYS A 38 -0.80 9.29 4.30
CA LYS A 38 -2.01 8.80 4.98
C LYS A 38 -3.02 8.18 4.02
N GLN A 39 -2.92 8.45 2.72
CA GLN A 39 -3.76 7.82 1.69
C GLN A 39 -3.49 6.32 1.56
N SER A 40 -2.37 5.80 2.08
CA SER A 40 -2.15 4.36 2.17
C SER A 40 -3.24 3.62 2.97
N LYS A 41 -3.97 4.32 3.84
CA LYS A 41 -5.12 3.75 4.56
C LYS A 41 -6.24 3.30 3.64
N LEU A 42 -6.35 3.90 2.45
CA LEU A 42 -7.34 3.51 1.44
C LEU A 42 -7.12 2.09 0.92
N PHE A 43 -5.88 1.59 0.98
CA PHE A 43 -5.53 0.22 0.60
C PHE A 43 -5.97 -0.82 1.63
N HIS A 44 -6.32 -0.39 2.84
CA HIS A 44 -6.78 -1.25 3.95
C HIS A 44 -8.24 -0.97 4.32
N ASP A 45 -9.00 -0.37 3.40
CA ASP A 45 -10.42 -0.09 3.59
C ASP A 45 -11.22 -1.41 3.57
N GLU A 46 -12.26 -1.50 4.39
CA GLU A 46 -13.09 -2.71 4.49
C GLU A 46 -13.76 -3.08 3.17
N SER A 47 -14.04 -2.10 2.30
CA SER A 47 -14.59 -2.35 0.96
C SER A 47 -13.62 -3.09 0.02
N LEU A 48 -12.35 -3.24 0.39
CA LEU A 48 -11.33 -3.99 -0.36
C LEU A 48 -10.88 -5.25 0.39
N ALA A 49 -11.58 -5.68 1.44
CA ALA A 49 -11.16 -6.84 2.25
C ALA A 49 -11.07 -8.16 1.47
N GLU A 50 -11.83 -8.29 0.37
CA GLU A 50 -11.80 -9.47 -0.52
C GLU A 50 -10.73 -9.36 -1.61
N GLU A 51 -10.09 -8.20 -1.77
CA GLU A 51 -9.11 -7.93 -2.81
C GLU A 51 -7.70 -8.29 -2.31
N ASP A 52 -6.93 -9.02 -3.12
CA ASP A 52 -5.49 -9.14 -2.86
C ASP A 52 -4.79 -7.85 -3.28
N ILE A 53 -4.54 -6.99 -2.30
CA ILE A 53 -3.93 -5.67 -2.48
C ILE A 53 -2.47 -5.77 -2.89
N TYR A 54 -1.76 -6.80 -2.41
CA TYR A 54 -0.31 -6.87 -2.52
C TYR A 54 0.13 -7.65 -3.75
N GLU A 55 -0.66 -8.64 -4.18
CA GLU A 55 -0.35 -9.49 -5.34
C GLU A 55 0.11 -8.71 -6.58
N PRO A 56 -0.58 -7.62 -7.01
CA PRO A 56 -0.22 -6.96 -8.26
C PRO A 56 1.18 -6.36 -8.20
N PHE A 57 1.56 -5.77 -7.05
CA PHE A 57 2.88 -5.18 -6.85
C PHE A 57 3.96 -6.26 -6.70
N LEU A 58 3.68 -7.33 -5.96
CA LEU A 58 4.62 -8.44 -5.79
C LEU A 58 4.94 -9.11 -7.13
N ARG A 59 3.93 -9.30 -7.99
CA ARG A 59 4.10 -9.83 -9.35
C ARG A 59 5.02 -8.94 -10.20
N LEU A 60 4.88 -7.62 -10.07
CA LEU A 60 5.65 -6.66 -10.85
C LEU A 60 7.13 -6.60 -10.46
N LEU A 61 7.50 -7.01 -9.24
CA LEU A 61 8.90 -7.13 -8.82
C LEU A 61 9.69 -8.14 -9.69
N TRP A 62 9.02 -9.09 -10.32
CA TRP A 62 9.65 -10.13 -11.15
C TRP A 62 9.82 -9.73 -12.63
N LYS A 63 9.31 -8.57 -13.07
CA LYS A 63 9.22 -8.21 -14.50
C LYS A 63 10.52 -7.67 -15.14
N GLY A 64 11.59 -7.45 -14.39
CA GLY A 64 12.91 -7.03 -14.90
C GLY A 64 13.04 -5.57 -15.36
N ASN A 65 11.94 -4.80 -15.43
CA ASN A 65 11.97 -3.35 -15.65
C ASN A 65 12.28 -2.63 -14.33
N TRP A 66 13.36 -1.84 -14.32
CA TRP A 66 13.88 -1.18 -13.11
C TRP A 66 12.87 -0.20 -12.51
N PHE A 67 12.17 0.57 -13.33
CA PHE A 67 11.22 1.60 -12.90
C PHE A 67 10.00 0.94 -12.24
N ILE A 68 9.46 -0.08 -12.89
CA ILE A 68 8.36 -0.88 -12.35
C ILE A 68 8.73 -1.50 -11.01
N GLN A 69 9.95 -2.05 -10.89
CA GLN A 69 10.45 -2.63 -9.64
C GLN A 69 10.61 -1.60 -8.53
N GLU A 70 11.24 -0.46 -8.84
CA GLU A 70 11.45 0.64 -7.88
C GLU A 70 10.12 1.15 -7.32
N LYS A 71 9.17 1.48 -8.21
CA LYS A 71 7.86 1.99 -7.80
C LYS A 71 7.05 0.97 -7.02
N SER A 72 7.02 -0.29 -7.48
CA SER A 72 6.30 -1.35 -6.77
C SER A 72 6.84 -1.57 -5.36
N CYS A 73 8.17 -1.59 -5.20
CA CYS A 73 8.82 -1.75 -3.89
C CYS A 73 8.54 -0.57 -2.96
N LYS A 74 8.63 0.66 -3.47
CA LYS A 74 8.33 1.88 -2.71
C LYS A 74 6.88 1.91 -2.23
N ILE A 75 5.92 1.63 -3.12
CA ILE A 75 4.49 1.58 -2.79
C ILE A 75 4.22 0.52 -1.72
N LEU A 76 4.74 -0.71 -1.90
CA LEU A 76 4.61 -1.79 -0.91
C LEU A 76 5.14 -1.37 0.47
N SER A 77 6.31 -0.74 0.50
CA SER A 77 6.93 -0.28 1.74
C SER A 77 6.03 0.72 2.49
N ILE A 78 5.41 1.66 1.78
CA ILE A 78 4.50 2.65 2.36
C ILE A 78 3.21 1.99 2.87
N VAL A 79 2.59 1.14 2.06
CA VAL A 79 1.32 0.47 2.38
C VAL A 79 1.47 -0.44 3.59
N VAL A 80 2.56 -1.23 3.67
CA VAL A 80 2.84 -2.14 4.78
C VAL A 80 3.25 -1.38 6.05
N SER A 81 4.13 -0.38 5.95
CA SER A 81 4.62 0.34 7.14
C SER A 81 3.50 1.05 7.90
N LEU A 82 2.55 1.66 7.19
CA LEU A 82 1.43 2.35 7.81
C LEU A 82 0.37 1.40 8.38
N PHE A 83 0.28 0.18 7.86
CA PHE A 83 -0.49 -0.90 8.48
C PHE A 83 0.15 -1.32 9.81
N LEU A 84 1.46 -1.57 9.81
CA LEU A 84 2.19 -2.02 11.00
C LEU A 84 2.13 -1.00 12.15
N LEU A 85 2.27 0.30 11.84
CA LEU A 85 2.13 1.39 12.82
C LEU A 85 0.75 1.44 13.51
N LYS A 86 -0.30 0.92 12.86
CA LYS A 86 -1.65 0.82 13.45
C LYS A 86 -1.79 -0.42 14.35
N THR A 87 -1.03 -1.47 14.07
CA THR A 87 -1.10 -2.76 14.77
C THR A 87 -0.19 -2.87 16.00
N THR A 88 0.78 -1.97 16.16
CA THR A 88 1.61 -1.89 17.38
C THR A 88 0.84 -1.25 18.53
N PRO A 89 0.50 -1.97 19.62
CA PRO A 89 -0.16 -1.39 20.78
C PRO A 89 0.89 -0.80 21.72
N LEU A 90 1.49 0.35 21.35
CA LEU A 90 2.31 1.11 22.30
C LEU A 90 1.47 1.85 23.36
N GLU A 91 0.14 1.75 23.30
CA GLU A 91 -0.79 2.31 24.28
C GLU A 91 -1.29 1.29 25.32
N LYS A 92 -0.81 0.04 25.28
CA LYS A 92 -1.10 -0.98 26.30
C LYS A 92 0.10 -1.25 27.22
N LEU A 93 0.82 -0.22 27.65
CA LEU A 93 1.60 -0.37 28.88
C LEU A 93 0.60 -0.35 30.04
N PRO A 94 0.41 -1.45 30.80
CA PRO A 94 -0.48 -1.40 31.94
C PRO A 94 0.06 -0.37 32.94
N ASN A 95 -0.75 0.65 33.22
CA ASN A 95 -0.63 1.56 34.36
C ASN A 95 -0.73 0.82 35.71
N LYS A 96 0.03 -0.27 35.89
CA LYS A 96 0.15 -1.04 37.13
C LYS A 96 1.55 -0.98 37.74
N LEU A 97 2.50 -0.26 37.13
CA LEU A 97 3.87 -0.13 37.65
C LEU A 97 4.16 1.22 38.34
N LEU A 98 3.22 2.18 38.36
CA LEU A 98 3.37 3.45 39.07
C LEU A 98 2.69 3.50 40.46
N ALA A 99 2.20 2.36 40.98
CA ALA A 99 1.52 2.30 42.28
C ALA A 99 2.23 1.42 43.34
N LYS A 100 3.51 1.08 43.16
CA LYS A 100 4.33 0.43 44.19
C LYS A 100 5.81 0.83 44.11
N LYS A 101 6.15 1.99 44.67
CA LYS A 101 7.24 2.13 45.63
C LYS A 101 7.23 3.51 46.27
#